data_AF-D1B5P9-F1
#
_entry.id   AF-D1B5P9-F1
#
_cell.length_a   1.000
_cell.length_b   1.000
_cell.length_c   1.000
_cell.angle_alpha   90.00
_cell.angle_beta   90.00
_cell.angle_gamma   90.00
#
_symmetry.space_group_name_H-M   'P 1'
#
loop_
_entity.id
_entity.type
_entity.pdbx_description
1 polymer ?
#
loop_
_entity_poly.entity_id
_entity_poly.type
_entity_poly.pdbx_seq_one_letter_code
_entity_poly.pdbx_strand_id
1 'polypeptide(L)'
;MARRGSHQAAGRARPTSGKVLQALFNILGPLEGVDFLDLFAGSGRVSVEAASRGARVTAVEVDRRCCEAMRTLGGFRVVQGDVRRFIPRAAREGDSYGVVFADPPYCMGWVEELLELLRGNRTVVAPGGLVVLEHSVREPIPEGLGADSRVYGETVLSFVDPFREGGGL
;
A
#
# COMPACT_ATOMS: atom_id res chain seq x y z
N MET A 1 46.23 -0.32 -15.47
CA MET A 1 46.00 -0.28 -14.01
C MET A 1 45.12 0.91 -13.69
N ALA A 2 43.80 0.72 -13.56
CA ALA A 2 42.88 1.68 -12.95
C ALA A 2 41.62 0.93 -12.50
N ARG A 3 41.47 0.77 -11.18
CA ARG A 3 40.25 0.33 -10.50
C ARG A 3 39.24 1.48 -10.49
N ARG A 4 37.96 1.16 -10.66
CA ARG A 4 36.75 1.86 -10.17
C ARG A 4 35.58 1.02 -10.69
N GLY A 5 34.62 0.54 -9.93
CA GLY A 5 34.20 0.82 -8.57
C GLY A 5 32.75 0.34 -8.55
N SER A 6 32.49 -0.72 -7.82
CA SER A 6 31.17 -1.31 -7.59
C SER A 6 30.15 -0.26 -7.14
N HIS A 7 29.06 -0.11 -7.88
CA HIS A 7 27.85 0.52 -7.37
C HIS A 7 26.76 -0.53 -7.14
N GLN A 8 26.29 -0.48 -5.89
CA GLN A 8 25.53 -1.47 -5.19
C GLN A 8 24.10 -1.55 -5.71
N ALA A 9 23.53 -2.75 -5.64
CA ALA A 9 22.14 -3.03 -5.92
C ALA A 9 21.24 -2.23 -4.97
N ALA A 10 20.68 -1.12 -5.46
CA ALA A 10 19.46 -0.57 -4.91
C ALA A 10 18.32 -1.48 -5.38
N GLY A 11 17.64 -2.15 -4.43
CA GLY A 11 16.41 -2.86 -4.71
C GLY A 11 15.48 -1.95 -5.51
N ARG A 12 15.11 -2.39 -6.71
CA ARG A 12 14.44 -1.58 -7.73
C ARG A 12 13.00 -1.33 -7.30
N ALA A 13 12.78 -0.36 -6.41
CA ALA A 13 11.48 0.26 -6.23
C ALA A 13 11.08 0.83 -7.61
N ARG A 14 10.16 0.16 -8.30
CA ARG A 14 9.55 0.75 -9.49
C ARG A 14 8.50 1.72 -8.96
N PRO A 15 8.50 2.99 -9.40
CA PRO A 15 7.37 3.86 -9.09
C PRO A 15 6.12 3.19 -9.65
N THR A 16 5.01 3.18 -8.89
CA THR A 16 3.67 2.93 -9.45
C THR A 16 3.57 3.73 -10.74
N SER A 17 3.55 3.02 -11.88
CA SER A 17 3.59 3.72 -13.17
C SER A 17 2.36 4.61 -13.29
N GLY A 18 2.45 5.72 -14.02
CA GLY A 18 1.29 6.60 -14.22
C GLY A 18 0.05 5.85 -14.72
N LYS A 19 0.24 4.77 -15.49
CA LYS A 19 -0.83 3.88 -15.95
C LYS A 19 -1.45 3.05 -14.82
N VAL A 20 -0.63 2.48 -13.93
CA VAL A 20 -1.11 1.69 -12.77
C VAL A 20 -1.85 2.61 -11.79
N LEU A 21 -1.32 3.81 -11.54
CA LEU A 21 -1.98 4.81 -10.71
C LEU A 21 -3.36 5.17 -11.26
N GLN A 22 -3.44 5.53 -12.54
CA GLN A 22 -4.72 5.83 -13.20
C GLN A 22 -5.68 4.63 -13.14
N ALA A 23 -5.19 3.43 -13.37
CA ALA A 23 -6.01 2.23 -13.34
C ALA A 23 -6.56 1.93 -11.94
N LEU A 24 -5.72 1.98 -10.90
CA LEU A 24 -6.10 1.83 -9.49
C LEU A 24 -7.29 2.73 -9.18
N PHE A 25 -7.13 4.01 -9.47
CA PHE A 25 -8.13 4.99 -9.09
C PHE A 25 -9.36 4.97 -10.01
N ASN A 26 -9.24 4.57 -11.28
CA ASN A 26 -10.42 4.31 -12.12
C ASN A 26 -11.27 3.16 -11.58
N ILE A 27 -10.65 2.15 -10.96
CA ILE A 27 -11.35 1.03 -10.33
C ILE A 27 -11.98 1.46 -9.00
N LEU A 28 -11.24 2.20 -8.17
CA LEU A 28 -11.74 2.68 -6.87
C LEU A 28 -12.88 3.70 -7.01
N GLY A 29 -12.90 4.48 -8.10
CA GLY A 29 -13.91 5.51 -8.32
C GLY A 29 -13.73 6.75 -7.43
N PRO A 30 -14.82 7.49 -7.14
CA PRO A 30 -14.83 8.60 -6.19
C PRO A 30 -14.59 8.12 -4.75
N LEU A 31 -13.92 8.94 -3.93
CA LEU A 31 -13.48 8.56 -2.58
C LEU A 31 -13.94 9.55 -1.51
N GLU A 32 -14.97 10.36 -1.79
CA GLU A 32 -15.49 11.34 -0.84
C GLU A 32 -15.90 10.67 0.47
N GLY A 33 -15.28 11.13 1.56
CA GLY A 33 -15.59 10.64 2.90
C GLY A 33 -14.95 9.31 3.28
N VAL A 34 -14.17 8.69 2.37
CA VAL A 34 -13.43 7.45 2.63
C VAL A 34 -12.15 7.76 3.42
N ASP A 35 -11.93 7.06 4.53
CA ASP A 35 -10.62 7.02 5.19
C ASP A 35 -9.69 6.08 4.41
N PHE A 36 -8.63 6.63 3.83
CA PHE A 36 -7.67 5.93 2.97
C PHE A 36 -6.32 5.83 3.67
N LEU A 37 -5.76 4.63 3.74
CA LEU A 37 -4.44 4.36 4.30
C LEU A 37 -3.47 3.96 3.19
N ASP A 38 -2.37 4.70 3.04
CA ASP A 38 -1.26 4.40 2.14
C ASP A 38 -0.06 3.92 2.97
N LEU A 39 0.21 2.60 2.97
CA LEU A 39 1.18 1.97 3.88
C LEU A 39 2.65 2.12 3.44
N PHE A 40 2.92 2.43 2.17
CA PHE A 40 4.27 2.58 1.62
C PHE A 40 4.29 3.80 0.72
N ALA A 41 4.01 4.97 1.31
CA ALA A 41 3.61 6.14 0.55
C ALA A 41 4.71 6.68 -0.39
N GLY A 42 5.99 6.43 -0.09
CA GLY A 42 7.10 6.85 -0.92
C GLY A 42 7.08 8.35 -1.19
N SER A 43 6.92 8.72 -2.47
CA SER A 43 6.80 10.13 -2.89
C SER A 43 5.42 10.75 -2.66
N GLY A 44 4.43 9.97 -2.20
CA GLY A 44 3.07 10.42 -1.93
C GLY A 44 2.15 10.48 -3.15
N ARG A 45 2.54 9.88 -4.28
CA ARG A 45 1.73 9.95 -5.52
C ARG A 45 0.33 9.37 -5.37
N VAL A 46 0.22 8.22 -4.70
CA VAL A 46 -1.07 7.58 -4.40
C VAL A 46 -1.83 8.41 -3.37
N SER A 47 -1.17 8.81 -2.28
CA SER A 47 -1.75 9.70 -1.27
C SER A 47 -2.34 11.00 -1.83
N VAL A 48 -1.66 11.66 -2.78
CA VAL A 48 -2.14 12.89 -3.43
C VAL A 48 -3.37 12.63 -4.29
N GLU A 49 -3.37 11.57 -5.09
CA GLU A 49 -4.49 11.22 -5.97
C GLU A 49 -5.72 10.75 -5.17
N ALA A 50 -5.52 10.06 -4.04
CA ALA A 50 -6.61 9.72 -3.13
C ALA A 50 -7.22 10.98 -2.51
N ALA A 51 -6.39 11.91 -2.03
CA ALA A 51 -6.85 13.17 -1.47
C ALA A 51 -7.57 14.05 -2.51
N SER A 52 -7.09 14.09 -3.76
CA SER A 52 -7.73 14.85 -4.84
C SER A 52 -9.14 14.35 -5.20
N ARG A 53 -9.43 13.09 -4.84
CA ARG A 53 -10.74 12.43 -4.99
C ARG A 53 -11.61 12.47 -3.73
N GLY A 54 -11.24 13.30 -2.76
CA GLY A 54 -12.05 13.54 -1.56
C GLY A 54 -11.81 12.57 -0.39
N ALA A 55 -10.79 11.70 -0.47
CA ALA A 55 -10.44 10.82 0.63
C ALA A 55 -9.77 11.57 1.79
N ARG A 56 -9.98 11.09 3.02
CA ARG A 56 -9.17 11.46 4.19
C ARG A 56 -7.98 10.51 4.27
N VAL A 57 -6.81 10.99 3.87
CA VAL A 57 -5.64 10.12 3.67
C VAL A 57 -4.71 10.13 4.90
N THR A 58 -4.29 8.93 5.31
CA THR A 58 -3.11 8.71 6.17
C THR A 58 -2.02 8.02 5.35
N ALA A 59 -0.85 8.64 5.25
CA ALA A 59 0.30 8.16 4.50
C ALA A 59 1.41 7.73 5.46
N VAL A 60 1.86 6.48 5.37
CA VAL A 60 2.92 5.89 6.19
C VAL A 60 4.17 5.70 5.34
N GLU A 61 5.30 6.18 5.83
CA GLU A 61 6.58 6.06 5.14
C GLU A 61 7.74 6.02 6.16
N VAL A 62 8.76 5.21 5.89
CA VAL A 62 9.92 5.05 6.77
C VAL A 62 11.00 6.09 6.47
N ASP A 63 11.18 6.47 5.20
CA ASP A 63 12.17 7.45 4.79
C ASP A 63 11.76 8.87 5.19
N ARG A 64 12.57 9.48 6.06
CA ARG A 64 12.33 10.81 6.59
C ARG A 64 12.23 11.89 5.50
N ARG A 65 13.06 11.81 4.46
CA ARG A 65 13.11 12.82 3.40
C ARG A 65 11.85 12.74 2.55
N CYS A 66 11.39 11.53 2.25
CA CYS A 66 10.10 11.30 1.63
C CYS A 66 8.94 11.89 2.46
N CYS A 67 8.91 11.64 3.78
CA CYS A 67 7.92 12.25 4.65
C CYS A 67 7.97 13.79 4.66
N GLU A 68 9.17 14.37 4.74
CA GLU A 68 9.35 15.82 4.71
C GLU A 68 8.85 16.42 3.39
N ALA A 69 9.18 15.79 2.26
CA ALA A 69 8.67 16.20 0.95
C ALA A 69 7.14 16.11 0.87
N MET A 70 6.55 14.99 1.29
CA MET A 70 5.08 14.81 1.28
C MET A 70 4.35 15.84 2.13
N ARG A 71 4.90 16.22 3.30
CA ARG A 71 4.31 17.26 4.15
C ARG A 71 4.22 18.62 3.46
N THR A 72 5.10 18.91 2.48
CA THR A 72 5.02 20.14 1.69
C THR A 72 3.87 20.16 0.69
N LEU A 73 3.39 18.98 0.26
CA LEU A 73 2.25 18.85 -0.64
C LEU A 73 0.93 19.21 0.05
N GLY A 74 0.83 18.89 1.36
CA GLY A 74 -0.36 19.17 2.17
C GLY A 74 -1.58 18.31 1.80
N GLY A 75 -2.66 18.44 2.57
CA GLY A 75 -3.94 17.77 2.28
C GLY A 75 -4.10 16.35 2.86
N PHE A 76 -3.09 15.81 3.53
CA PHE A 76 -3.17 14.48 4.17
C PHE A 76 -2.23 14.31 5.36
N ARG A 77 -2.53 13.33 6.23
CA ARG A 77 -1.74 13.01 7.44
C ARG A 77 -0.52 12.19 7.05
N VAL A 78 0.69 12.69 7.34
CA VAL A 78 1.95 11.96 7.09
C VAL A 78 2.51 11.40 8.39
N VAL A 79 2.61 10.07 8.48
CA VAL A 79 3.18 9.32 9.60
C VAL A 79 4.54 8.77 9.18
N GLN A 80 5.60 9.23 9.86
CA GLN A 80 6.92 8.66 9.67
C GLN A 80 7.08 7.43 10.56
N GLY A 81 7.22 6.24 9.97
CA GLY A 81 7.40 5.00 10.72
C GLY A 81 7.30 3.73 9.89
N ASP A 82 7.69 2.62 10.49
CA ASP A 82 7.58 1.29 9.90
C ASP A 82 6.13 0.77 10.04
N VAL A 83 5.60 0.18 8.97
CA VAL A 83 4.24 -0.38 8.92
C VAL A 83 3.96 -1.43 9.99
N ARG A 84 4.98 -2.23 10.36
CA ARG A 84 4.91 -3.25 11.43
C ARG A 84 4.61 -2.63 12.78
N ARG A 85 4.98 -1.37 12.98
CA ARG A 85 4.68 -0.61 14.21
C ARG A 85 3.41 0.21 14.06
N PHE A 86 3.16 0.73 12.86
CA PHE A 86 1.98 1.55 12.59
C PHE A 86 0.69 0.75 12.72
N ILE A 87 0.56 -0.41 12.05
CA ILE A 87 -0.69 -1.18 11.99
C ILE A 87 -1.18 -1.57 13.40
N PRO A 88 -0.36 -2.18 14.28
CA PRO A 88 -0.82 -2.51 15.64
C PRO A 88 -1.12 -1.29 16.49
N ARG A 89 -0.47 -0.15 16.22
CA ARG A 89 -0.75 1.11 16.92
C ARG A 89 -2.10 1.69 16.48
N ALA A 90 -2.33 1.79 15.18
CA ALA A 90 -3.58 2.26 14.60
C ALA A 90 -4.78 1.45 15.13
N ALA A 91 -4.63 0.12 15.16
CA ALA A 91 -5.64 -0.78 15.73
C ALA A 91 -5.99 -0.46 17.19
N ARG A 92 -4.98 -0.23 18.03
CA ARG A 92 -5.16 0.12 19.45
C ARG A 92 -5.72 1.53 19.66
N GLU A 93 -5.44 2.45 18.74
CA GLU A 93 -5.94 3.83 18.75
C GLU A 93 -7.37 3.92 18.19
N GLY A 94 -7.91 2.83 17.63
CA GLY A 94 -9.25 2.77 17.06
C GLY A 94 -9.34 3.35 15.65
N ASP A 95 -8.21 3.57 14.97
CA ASP A 95 -8.17 3.96 13.57
C ASP A 95 -8.72 2.81 12.70
N SER A 96 -9.55 3.16 11.71
CA SER A 96 -10.20 2.21 10.81
C SER A 96 -10.36 2.85 9.43
N TYR A 97 -9.98 2.13 8.38
CA TYR A 97 -9.85 2.65 7.02
C TYR A 97 -10.75 1.89 6.04
N GLY A 98 -11.46 2.63 5.19
CA GLY A 98 -12.29 2.04 4.14
C GLY A 98 -11.48 1.48 2.98
N VAL A 99 -10.29 2.05 2.73
CA VAL A 99 -9.32 1.53 1.77
C VAL A 99 -7.93 1.51 2.39
N VAL A 100 -7.25 0.37 2.30
CA VAL A 100 -5.84 0.22 2.67
C VAL A 100 -5.05 -0.17 1.43
N PHE A 101 -4.16 0.71 0.98
CA PHE A 101 -3.26 0.48 -0.15
C PHE A 101 -1.84 0.20 0.34
N ALA A 102 -1.15 -0.73 -0.33
CA ALA A 102 0.26 -0.97 -0.13
C ALA A 102 0.97 -1.30 -1.45
N ASP A 103 2.07 -0.60 -1.71
CA ASP A 103 3.07 -0.91 -2.75
C ASP A 103 4.42 -1.19 -2.07
N PRO A 104 4.57 -2.36 -1.41
CA PRO A 104 5.80 -2.67 -0.72
C PRO A 104 6.97 -2.90 -1.69
N PRO A 105 8.22 -2.73 -1.24
CA PRO A 105 9.39 -3.15 -2.00
C PRO A 105 9.32 -4.62 -2.42
N TYR A 106 9.49 -4.91 -3.71
CA TYR A 106 9.40 -6.26 -4.26
C TYR A 106 10.50 -7.19 -3.74
N CYS A 107 10.20 -8.49 -3.76
CA CYS A 107 11.03 -9.62 -3.41
C CYS A 107 11.49 -9.62 -1.95
N MET A 108 10.66 -9.13 -1.04
CA MET A 108 10.98 -9.03 0.40
C MET A 108 9.98 -9.76 1.31
N GLY A 109 8.99 -10.49 0.76
CA GLY A 109 7.99 -11.22 1.56
C GLY A 109 6.95 -10.31 2.24
N TRP A 110 6.84 -9.06 1.80
CA TRP A 110 5.92 -8.09 2.39
C TRP A 110 4.45 -8.44 2.16
N VAL A 111 4.13 -9.12 1.06
CA VAL A 111 2.75 -9.50 0.75
C VAL A 111 2.19 -10.39 1.86
N GLU A 112 2.87 -11.50 2.19
CA GLU A 112 2.41 -12.39 3.27
C GLU A 112 2.40 -11.67 4.62
N GLU A 113 3.47 -10.93 4.93
CA GLU A 113 3.59 -10.23 6.21
C GLU A 113 2.50 -9.17 6.43
N LEU A 114 2.15 -8.39 5.40
CA LEU A 114 1.08 -7.39 5.49
C LEU A 114 -0.28 -8.05 5.73
N LEU A 115 -0.54 -9.16 5.04
CA LEU A 115 -1.78 -9.91 5.23
C LEU A 115 -1.88 -10.48 6.65
N GLU A 116 -0.79 -11.02 7.20
CA GLU A 116 -0.73 -11.48 8.59
C GLU A 116 -0.92 -10.33 9.59
N LEU A 117 -0.24 -9.20 9.39
CA LEU A 117 -0.38 -8.01 10.22
C LEU A 117 -1.83 -7.50 10.23
N LEU A 118 -2.48 -7.41 9.05
CA LEU A 118 -3.87 -6.96 8.95
C LEU A 118 -4.84 -7.97 9.58
N ARG A 119 -4.63 -9.28 9.39
CA ARG A 119 -5.44 -10.33 10.06
C ARG A 119 -5.31 -10.29 11.57
N GLY A 120 -4.12 -10.02 12.10
CA GLY A 120 -3.90 -9.84 13.54
C GLY A 120 -4.47 -8.53 14.10
N ASN A 121 -4.76 -7.56 13.24
CA ASN A 121 -5.19 -6.19 13.60
C ASN A 121 -6.42 -5.77 12.80
N ARG A 122 -7.46 -6.62 12.83
CA ARG A 122 -8.61 -6.55 11.92
C ARG A 122 -9.34 -5.20 11.91
N THR A 123 -9.31 -4.48 13.03
CA THR A 123 -10.00 -3.19 13.18
C THR A 123 -9.42 -2.07 12.32
N VAL A 124 -8.19 -2.24 11.80
CA VAL A 124 -7.56 -1.27 10.90
C VAL A 124 -8.29 -1.18 9.57
N VAL A 125 -8.90 -2.27 9.11
CA VAL A 125 -9.74 -2.26 7.90
C VAL A 125 -11.19 -2.17 8.36
N ALA A 126 -11.91 -1.17 7.88
CA ALA A 126 -13.31 -0.98 8.20
C ALA A 126 -14.14 -2.21 7.78
N PRO A 127 -15.30 -2.48 8.40
CA PRO A 127 -16.23 -3.48 7.90
C PRO A 127 -16.59 -3.21 6.43
N GLY A 128 -16.38 -4.19 5.55
CA GLY A 128 -16.56 -4.02 4.10
C GLY A 128 -15.47 -3.18 3.41
N GLY A 129 -14.41 -2.82 4.13
CA GLY A 129 -13.25 -2.12 3.62
C GLY A 129 -12.42 -3.01 2.69
N LEU A 130 -11.62 -2.35 1.86
CA LEU A 130 -10.89 -2.95 0.77
C LEU A 130 -9.39 -2.85 1.01
N VAL A 131 -8.66 -3.95 0.84
CA VAL A 131 -7.20 -3.93 0.79
C VAL A 131 -6.75 -4.05 -0.65
N VAL A 132 -5.84 -3.18 -1.07
CA VAL A 132 -5.25 -3.18 -2.41
C VAL A 132 -3.74 -3.32 -2.29
N LEU A 133 -3.19 -4.36 -2.91
CA LEU A 133 -1.77 -4.65 -2.94
C LEU A 133 -1.24 -4.44 -4.37
N GLU A 134 -0.26 -3.56 -4.52
CA GLU A 134 0.59 -3.52 -5.71
C GLU A 134 1.78 -4.45 -5.50
N HIS A 135 1.97 -5.42 -6.38
CA HIS A 135 3.04 -6.40 -6.24
C HIS A 135 3.54 -6.89 -7.59
N SER A 136 4.65 -7.63 -7.60
CA SER A 136 5.14 -8.28 -8.81
C SER A 136 4.30 -9.53 -9.14
N VAL A 137 4.13 -9.82 -10.43
CA VAL A 137 3.63 -11.13 -10.91
C VAL A 137 4.42 -12.32 -10.36
N ARG A 138 5.65 -12.10 -9.87
CA ARG A 138 6.52 -13.11 -9.25
C ARG A 138 6.24 -13.34 -7.75
N GLU A 139 5.40 -12.53 -7.13
CA GLU A 139 5.00 -12.61 -5.72
C GLU A 139 3.48 -12.73 -5.67
N PRO A 140 2.89 -13.89 -6.03
CA PRO A 140 1.45 -14.03 -6.10
C PRO A 140 0.80 -13.93 -4.71
N ILE A 141 -0.40 -13.36 -4.66
CA ILE A 141 -1.24 -13.40 -3.45
C ILE A 141 -1.62 -14.86 -3.17
N PRO A 142 -1.61 -15.32 -1.89
CA PRO A 142 -2.10 -16.65 -1.53
C PRO A 142 -3.53 -16.92 -2.03
N GLU A 143 -3.77 -18.14 -2.49
CA GLU A 143 -5.10 -18.58 -2.95
C GLU A 143 -6.15 -18.46 -1.83
N GLY A 144 -7.42 -18.28 -2.21
CA GLY A 144 -8.54 -18.25 -1.27
C GLY A 144 -8.88 -16.87 -0.68
N LEU A 145 -8.04 -15.85 -0.89
CA LEU A 145 -8.29 -14.47 -0.41
C LEU A 145 -9.36 -13.70 -1.20
N GLY A 146 -10.06 -14.36 -2.14
CA GLY A 146 -11.07 -13.73 -2.98
C GLY A 146 -10.54 -12.59 -3.84
N ALA A 147 -9.24 -12.63 -4.19
CA ALA A 147 -8.55 -11.55 -4.86
C ALA A 147 -9.07 -11.34 -6.29
N ASP A 148 -9.67 -10.17 -6.57
CA ASP A 148 -9.77 -9.67 -7.95
C ASP A 148 -8.43 -9.03 -8.31
N SER A 149 -7.89 -9.29 -9.51
CA SER A 149 -6.57 -8.76 -9.88
C SER A 149 -6.52 -8.17 -11.28
N ARG A 150 -5.63 -7.18 -11.46
CA ARG A 150 -5.36 -6.54 -12.75
C ARG A 150 -3.86 -6.53 -13.00
N VAL A 151 -3.44 -7.11 -14.13
CA VAL A 151 -2.03 -7.23 -14.50
C VAL A 151 -1.64 -6.12 -15.48
N TYR A 152 -0.55 -5.43 -15.18
CA TYR A 152 0.03 -4.35 -15.98
C TYR A 152 1.53 -4.62 -16.21
N GLY A 153 1.82 -5.49 -17.18
CA GLY A 153 3.19 -5.94 -17.43
C GLY A 153 3.68 -6.87 -16.31
N GLU A 154 4.68 -6.43 -15.53
CA GLU A 154 5.19 -7.19 -14.38
C GLU A 154 4.53 -6.80 -13.04
N THR A 155 3.67 -5.79 -13.04
CA THR A 155 2.97 -5.28 -11.87
C THR A 155 1.55 -5.81 -11.83
N VAL A 156 1.06 -6.16 -10.64
CA VAL A 156 -0.31 -6.61 -10.38
C VAL A 156 -0.92 -5.73 -9.32
N LEU A 157 -2.15 -5.25 -9.55
CA LEU A 157 -3.01 -4.73 -8.49
C LEU A 157 -3.95 -5.84 -8.07
N SER A 158 -3.86 -6.26 -6.81
CA SER A 158 -4.76 -7.25 -6.21
C SER A 158 -5.66 -6.60 -5.18
N PHE A 159 -6.96 -6.76 -5.36
CA PHE A 159 -8.05 -6.25 -4.54
C PHE A 159 -8.53 -7.41 -3.67
N VAL A 160 -8.16 -7.38 -2.39
CA VAL A 160 -8.33 -8.52 -1.48
C VAL A 160 -9.22 -8.16 -0.30
N ASP A 161 -9.99 -9.13 0.14
CA ASP A 161 -10.54 -9.13 1.49
C ASP A 161 -9.58 -9.94 2.38
N PRO A 162 -8.77 -9.28 3.24
CA PRO A 162 -7.75 -9.96 4.03
C PRO A 162 -8.35 -10.92 5.07
N PHE A 163 -9.67 -10.84 5.31
CA PHE A 163 -10.39 -11.58 6.33
C PHE A 163 -11.18 -12.77 5.81
N ARG A 164 -11.25 -12.97 4.50
CA ARG A 164 -11.77 -14.21 3.94
C ARG A 164 -10.83 -15.34 4.31
N GLU A 165 -11.34 -16.33 5.03
CA GLU A 165 -10.67 -17.61 5.14
C GLU A 165 -10.69 -18.27 3.76
N GLY A 166 -9.53 -18.75 3.32
CA GLY A 166 -9.43 -19.48 2.06
C GLY A 166 -10.42 -20.63 2.10
N GLY A 167 -11.38 -20.62 1.18
CA GLY A 167 -12.26 -21.74 0.98
C GLY A 167 -11.42 -22.94 0.55
N GLY A 168 -11.10 -23.82 1.49
CA GLY A 168 -10.64 -25.16 1.16
C GLY A 168 -11.73 -25.83 0.35
N LEU A 169 -11.37 -26.33 -0.82
CA LEU A 169 -12.06 -27.47 -1.41
C LEU A 169 -11.57 -28.74 -0.69
#